data_AF-A0A357EKJ5-F1
#
_entry.id   AF-A0A357EKJ5-F1
#
_cell.length_a   1.000
_cell.length_b   1.000
_cell.length_c   1.000
_cell.angle_alpha   90.00
_cell.angle_beta   90.00
_cell.angle_gamma   90.00
#
_symmetry.space_group_name_H-M   'P 1'
#
loop_
_entity.id
_entity.type
_entity.pdbx_description
1 polymer ?
#
loop_
_entity_poly.entity_id
_entity_poly.type
_entity_poly.pdbx_seq_one_letter_code
_entity_poly.pdbx_strand_id
1 'polypeptide(L)' 'MAPHDQQPKPQPVEKFKCSSITASIWKNEGEKGAFYNVTITRSYKTADGWKRSDSFSLNDLEAVT' A
#
# COMPACT_ATOMS: atom_id res chain seq x y z
N MET A 1 -6.16 -35.24 5.59
CA MET A 1 -5.40 -33.98 5.39
C MET A 1 -6.40 -32.96 4.88
N ALA A 2 -6.82 -32.01 5.72
CA ALA A 2 -7.76 -30.97 5.31
C ALA A 2 -7.05 -30.02 4.34
N PRO A 3 -7.68 -29.62 3.22
CA PRO A 3 -7.12 -28.57 2.38
C PRO A 3 -7.16 -27.25 3.15
N HIS A 4 -6.03 -26.56 3.22
CA HIS A 4 -5.99 -25.21 3.76
C HIS A 4 -6.74 -24.30 2.80
N ASP A 5 -7.94 -23.88 3.18
CA ASP A 5 -8.67 -22.77 2.56
C ASP A 5 -7.76 -21.55 2.48
N GLN A 6 -7.19 -21.31 1.29
CA GLN A 6 -6.55 -20.03 0.98
C GLN A 6 -7.64 -18.97 0.98
N GLN A 7 -7.90 -18.35 2.14
CA GLN A 7 -8.57 -17.06 2.15
C GLN A 7 -7.78 -16.15 1.19
N PRO A 8 -8.45 -15.54 0.19
CA PRO A 8 -7.78 -14.65 -0.75
C PRO A 8 -7.09 -13.56 0.08
N LYS A 9 -5.76 -13.55 0.04
CA LYS A 9 -4.99 -12.49 0.69
C LYS A 9 -5.53 -11.17 0.12
N PRO A 10 -5.88 -10.20 0.98
CA PRO A 10 -6.33 -8.92 0.47
C PRO A 10 -5.21 -8.40 -0.43
N GLN A 11 -5.54 -8.23 -1.70
CA GLN A 11 -4.66 -7.63 -2.68
C GLN A 11 -5.26 -6.27 -2.97
N PRO A 12 -4.44 -5.21 -3.00
CA PRO A 12 -4.95 -3.91 -3.39
C PRO A 12 -5.42 -4.00 -4.84
N VAL A 13 -6.57 -3.38 -5.11
CA VAL A 13 -7.17 -3.29 -6.43
C VAL A 13 -6.28 -2.50 -7.39
N GLU A 14 -5.53 -1.54 -6.86
CA GLU A 14 -4.60 -0.76 -7.65
C GLU A 14 -3.36 -0.40 -6.83
N LYS A 15 -2.21 -0.33 -7.50
CA LYS A 15 -0.94 0.06 -6.88
C LYS A 15 -0.26 1.09 -7.78
N PHE A 16 0.02 2.26 -7.21
CA PHE A 16 0.82 3.30 -7.83
C PHE A 16 2.18 3.35 -7.17
N LYS A 17 3.24 3.50 -7.96
CA LYS A 17 4.59 3.69 -7.48
C LYS A 17 5.20 4.92 -8.14
N CYS A 18 5.63 5.88 -7.33
CA CYS A 18 6.36 7.06 -7.76
C CYS A 18 7.65 7.13 -6.93
N SER A 19 8.80 6.86 -7.56
CA SER A 19 10.11 6.86 -6.89
C SER A 19 10.14 5.95 -5.64
N SER A 20 10.41 6.52 -4.46
CA SER A 20 10.40 5.85 -3.15
C SER A 20 8.99 5.62 -2.60
N ILE A 21 7.96 6.27 -3.13
CA ILE A 21 6.58 6.23 -2.63
C ILE A 21 5.74 5.20 -3.39
N THR A 22 4.95 4.44 -2.64
CA THR A 22 4.00 3.46 -3.17
C THR A 22 2.64 3.67 -2.52
N ALA A 23 1.62 3.97 -3.31
CA ALA A 23 0.23 4.03 -2.89
C ALA A 23 -0.50 2.74 -3.30
N SER A 24 -1.13 2.07 -2.36
CA SER A 24 -1.92 0.85 -2.59
C SER A 24 -3.38 1.13 -2.27
N ILE A 25 -4.27 0.93 -3.23
CA ILE A 25 -5.71 1.13 -3.09
C ILE A 25 -6.37 -0.22 -2.80
N TRP A 26 -7.17 -0.30 -1.74
CA TRP A 26 -7.83 -1.51 -1.27
C TRP A 26 -9.33 -1.30 -1.36
N LYS A 27 -10.01 -2.08 -2.19
CA LYS A 27 -11.47 -2.10 -2.21
C LYS A 27 -11.96 -2.98 -1.08
N ASN A 28 -12.81 -2.43 -0.23
CA ASN A 28 -13.47 -3.13 0.84
C ASN A 28 -14.97 -2.99 0.66
N GLU A 29 -15.71 -4.01 1.06
CA GLU A 29 -17.16 -4.02 0.99
C GLU A 29 -17.70 -3.84 2.41
N GLY A 30 -18.48 -2.78 2.63
CA GLY A 30 -19.12 -2.50 3.90
C GLY A 30 -20.64 -2.54 3.79
N GLU A 31 -21.32 -2.60 4.93
CA GLU A 31 -22.79 -2.67 4.99
C GLU A 31 -23.51 -1.50 4.29
N LYS A 32 -22.84 -0.35 4.15
CA LYS A 32 -23.36 0.85 3.47
C LYS A 32 -22.86 1.04 2.03
N GLY A 33 -22.09 0.09 1.50
CA GLY A 33 -21.50 0.15 0.17
C GLY A 33 -19.98 -0.11 0.16
N ALA A 34 -19.42 -0.17 -1.04
CA ALA A 34 -17.98 -0.35 -1.23
C ALA A 34 -17.21 0.92 -0.83
N PHE A 35 -16.12 0.75 -0.08
CA PHE A 35 -15.20 1.81 0.28
C PHE A 35 -13.78 1.48 -0.18
N TYR A 36 -13.02 2.51 -0.51
CA TYR A 36 -11.64 2.37 -0.96
C TYR A 36 -10.71 2.91 0.12
N ASN A 37 -9.85 2.06 0.65
CA ASN A 37 -8.80 2.47 1.56
C ASN A 37 -7.51 2.68 0.76
N VAL A 38 -6.74 3.71 1.06
CA VAL A 38 -5.48 3.99 0.38
C VAL A 38 -4.34 3.95 1.38
N THR A 39 -3.40 3.03 1.19
CA THR A 39 -2.18 2.93 2.01
C THR A 39 -1.01 3.47 1.22
N ILE A 40 -0.47 4.60 1.66
CA ILE A 40 0.75 5.17 1.11
C ILE A 40 1.92 4.69 1.96
N THR A 41 3.01 4.28 1.33
CA THR A 41 4.23 3.82 2.01
C THR A 41 5.46 4.36 1.30
N ARG A 42 6.46 4.76 2.07
CA ARG A 42 7.78 5.17 1.59
C ARG A 42 8.77 4.03 1.79
N SER A 43 9.40 3.59 0.71
CA SER A 43 10.47 2.60 0.74
C SER A 43 11.83 3.31 0.78
N TYR A 44 12.65 2.98 1.77
CA TYR A 44 13.98 3.54 1.93
C TYR A 44 14.99 2.43 2.23
N LYS A 45 16.25 2.64 1.83
CA LYS A 45 17.32 1.67 2.02
C LYS A 45 18.07 1.97 3.32
N THR A 46 18.23 0.97 4.15
CA THR A 46 19.07 0.97 5.36
C THR A 46 20.21 -0.01 5.21
N ALA A 47 21.17 -0.01 6.14
CA ALA A 47 22.24 -1.01 6.19
C ALA A 47 21.71 -2.46 6.27
N ASP A 48 20.54 -2.63 6.87
CA ASP A 48 19.87 -3.91 7.08
C ASP A 48 18.94 -4.31 5.92
N GLY A 49 18.83 -3.47 4.87
CA GLY A 49 17.97 -3.71 3.71
C GLY A 49 16.90 -2.64 3.49
N TRP A 50 15.92 -2.98 2.65
CA TRP A 50 14.79 -2.10 2.34
C TRP A 50 13.76 -2.10 3.47
N LYS A 51 13.44 -0.91 3.98
CA LYS A 51 12.40 -0.70 4.99
C LYS A 51 11.29 0.18 4.41
N ARG A 52 10.11 0.09 5.02
CA ARG A 52 8.94 0.90 4.67
C ARG A 52 8.59 1.80 5.85
N SER A 53 8.20 3.03 5.58
CA SER A 53 7.69 3.97 6.57
C SER A 53 6.41 4.64 6.06
N ASP A 54 5.51 4.95 6.97
CA ASP A 54 4.32 5.79 6.79
C ASP A 54 4.63 7.29 7.00
N SER A 55 5.88 7.65 7.28
CA SER A 55 6.34 9.04 7.39
C SER A 55 6.89 9.56 6.05
N PHE A 56 6.40 10.73 5.65
CA PHE A 56 6.74 11.38 4.38
C PHE A 56 7.37 12.76 4.66
N SER A 57 8.44 13.09 3.93
CA SER A 57 9.04 14.44 3.94
C SER A 57 8.46 15.27 2.80
N LEU A 58 8.62 16.59 2.86
CA LEU A 58 8.22 17.51 1.78
C LEU A 58 8.81 17.11 0.41
N ASN A 59 10.02 16.56 0.41
CA ASN A 59 10.70 16.09 -0.79
C ASN A 59 10.17 14.76 -1.35
N ASP A 60 9.31 14.06 -0.62
CA ASP A 60 8.67 12.82 -1.08
C ASP A 60 7.35 13.10 -1.83
N LEU A 61 6.86 14.35 -1.77
CA LEU A 61 5.71 14.83 -2.53
C LEU A 61 6.18 15.36 -3.90
N GLU A 62 6.87 14.53 -4.67
CA GLU A 62 7.14 14.85 -6.07
C GLU A 62 5.85 14.64 -6.88
N ALA A 63 5.12 15.73 -7.16
CA ALA A 63 4.11 15.95 -8.21
C ALA A 63 2.84 16.71 -7.77
N VAL A 64 2.98 17.89 -7.15
CA VAL A 64 2.01 18.98 -7.35
C VAL A 64 2.78 20.20 -7.85
N THR A 65 3.21 20.15 -9.11
CA THR A 65 3.51 21.33 -9.92
C THR A 65 3.17 21.06 -11.37
#